data_AF-A0A382PJY9-F1
#
_entry.id   AF-A0A382PJY9-F1
#
_cell.length_a   1.000
_cell.length_b   1.000
_cell.length_c   1.000
_cell.angle_alpha   90.00
_cell.angle_beta   90.00
_cell.angle_gamma   90.00
#
_symmetry.space_group_name_H-M   'P 1'
#
loop_
_entity.id
_entity.type
_entity.pdbx_description
1 polymer ?
#
loop_
_entity_poly.entity_id
_entity_poly.type
_entity_poly.pdbx_seq_one_letter_code
_entity_poly.pdbx_strand_id
1 'polypeptide(L)'
;MGDILIGRNASVELLERWVENVGLRKHMLAVEAAVRYYALIYGEDEGLWGVAGLLHDLDWEQYPNEHPQVALTELERLGYPDEILQAIRAHAPERT
;
A
#
# COMPACT_ATOMS: atom_id res chain seq x y z
N MET A 1 -21.57 7.90 -8.37
CA MET A 1 -20.31 7.14 -8.46
C MET A 1 -19.24 8.15 -8.75
N GLY A 2 -18.69 8.76 -7.71
CA GLY A 2 -17.56 9.68 -7.86
C GLY A 2 -16.31 8.85 -7.69
N ASP A 3 -15.47 8.84 -8.71
CA ASP A 3 -14.11 8.30 -8.64
C ASP A 3 -13.39 9.02 -7.50
N ILE A 4 -13.36 8.43 -6.32
CA ILE A 4 -12.36 8.79 -5.32
C ILE A 4 -11.08 8.27 -5.92
N LEU A 5 -10.41 9.13 -6.70
CA LEU A 5 -9.02 8.92 -7.06
C LEU A 5 -8.32 8.73 -5.72
N ILE A 6 -7.98 7.48 -5.38
CA ILE A 6 -7.37 7.16 -4.11
C ILE A 6 -5.95 7.67 -4.17
N GLY A 7 -5.82 8.97 -3.85
CA GLY A 7 -4.59 9.71 -3.93
C GLY A 7 -3.76 9.49 -2.67
N ARG A 8 -2.46 9.72 -2.82
CA ARG A 8 -1.45 9.58 -1.77
C ARG A 8 -1.90 10.10 -0.40
N ASN A 9 -2.53 11.28 -0.33
CA ASN A 9 -2.95 11.86 0.96
C ASN A 9 -3.98 10.98 1.68
N ALA A 10 -4.98 10.45 0.98
CA ALA A 10 -5.96 9.53 1.56
C ALA A 10 -5.31 8.21 2.01
N SER A 11 -4.30 7.74 1.27
CA SER A 11 -3.51 6.56 1.62
C SER A 11 -2.63 6.79 2.87
N VAL A 12 -2.04 7.97 3.03
CA VAL A 12 -1.31 8.34 4.26
C VAL A 12 -2.27 8.40 5.45
N GLU A 13 -3.46 9.00 5.30
CA GLU A 13 -4.46 8.99 6.37
C GLU A 13 -4.90 7.58 6.74
N LEU A 14 -5.05 6.68 5.76
CA LEU A 14 -5.37 5.27 6.01
C LEU A 14 -4.25 4.57 6.79
N LEU A 15 -3.00 4.75 6.35
CA LEU A 15 -1.80 4.27 7.05
C LEU A 15 -1.79 4.74 8.52
N GLU A 16 -1.99 6.03 8.76
CA GLU A 16 -1.96 6.59 10.11
C GLU A 16 -3.10 6.12 11.02
N ARG A 17 -4.21 5.64 10.44
CA ARG A 17 -5.31 5.02 11.18
C ARG A 17 -5.05 3.54 11.52
N TRP A 18 -4.27 2.83 10.69
CA TRP A 18 -4.05 1.39 10.83
C TRP A 18 -2.78 1.02 11.59
N VAL A 19 -1.73 1.81 11.44
CA VAL A 19 -0.41 1.50 11.98
C VAL A 19 -0.12 2.50 13.09
N GLU A 20 0.01 2.10 14.35
CA GLU A 20 0.42 2.99 15.46
C GLU A 20 1.94 3.07 15.57
N ASN A 21 2.64 2.01 15.16
CA ASN A 21 4.08 1.90 15.24
C ASN A 21 4.79 2.93 14.33
N VAL A 22 5.44 3.92 14.94
CA VAL A 22 6.17 4.99 14.25
C VAL A 22 7.31 4.46 13.36
N GLY A 23 7.97 3.37 13.77
CA GLY A 23 9.01 2.72 12.98
C GLY A 23 8.45 2.11 11.70
N LEU A 24 7.32 1.41 11.80
CA LEU A 24 6.64 0.82 10.66
C LEU A 24 6.10 1.89 9.70
N ARG A 25 5.50 2.97 10.20
CA ARG A 25 5.12 4.12 9.36
C ARG A 25 6.30 4.68 8.57
N LYS A 26 7.46 4.84 9.22
CA LYS A 26 8.68 5.35 8.56
C LYS A 26 9.20 4.38 7.49
N HIS A 27 9.16 3.08 7.76
CA HIS A 27 9.48 2.04 6.78
C HIS A 27 8.58 2.17 5.55
N MET A 28 7.26 2.23 5.73
CA MET A 28 6.29 2.33 4.64
C MET A 28 6.46 3.61 3.82
N LEU A 29 6.71 4.76 4.47
CA LEU A 29 7.06 6.02 3.79
C LEU A 29 8.38 5.94 3.00
N ALA A 30 9.37 5.22 3.51
CA ALA A 30 10.64 5.03 2.81
C ALA A 30 10.48 4.10 1.59
N VAL A 31 9.68 3.04 1.71
CA VAL A 31 9.35 2.14 0.60
C VAL A 31 8.55 2.88 -0.47
N GLU A 32 7.57 3.71 -0.10
CA GLU A 32 6.89 4.61 -1.04
C GLU A 32 7.91 5.41 -1.86
N ALA A 33 8.85 6.10 -1.20
CA ALA A 33 9.83 6.93 -1.88
C ALA A 33 10.71 6.12 -2.86
N ALA A 34 11.15 4.92 -2.45
CA ALA A 34 11.94 4.03 -3.29
C ALA A 34 11.15 3.54 -4.52
N VAL A 35 9.90 3.11 -4.31
CA VAL A 35 9.05 2.58 -5.38
C VAL A 35 8.68 3.67 -6.38
N ARG A 36 8.39 4.90 -5.92
CA ARG A 36 8.19 6.06 -6.81
C ARG A 36 9.42 6.33 -7.69
N TYR A 37 10.62 6.24 -7.11
CA TYR A 37 11.85 6.42 -7.87
C TYR A 37 12.05 5.33 -8.93
N TYR A 38 11.71 4.09 -8.63
CA TYR A 38 11.74 3.02 -9.63
C TYR A 38 10.67 3.22 -10.72
N ALA A 39 9.47 3.68 -10.38
CA ALA A 39 8.44 3.98 -11.37
C ALA A 39 8.95 4.99 -12.42
N LEU A 40 9.67 6.03 -12.00
CA LEU A 40 10.33 6.97 -12.90
C LEU A 40 11.33 6.29 -13.85
N ILE A 41 12.15 5.38 -13.33
CA ILE A 41 13.15 4.65 -14.13
C ILE A 41 12.48 3.78 -15.21
N TYR A 42 11.34 3.17 -14.86
CA TYR A 42 10.61 2.27 -15.75
C TYR A 42 9.57 2.97 -16.64
N GLY A 43 9.38 4.30 -16.48
CA GLY A 43 8.38 5.05 -17.25
C GLY A 43 6.93 4.75 -16.83
N GLU A 44 6.75 4.36 -15.57
CA GLU A 44 5.49 3.95 -14.98
C GLU A 44 4.84 5.07 -14.13
N ASP A 45 3.58 4.90 -13.72
CA ASP A 45 2.86 5.88 -12.90
C ASP A 45 3.38 5.92 -11.44
N GLU A 46 4.08 7.00 -11.09
CA GLU A 46 4.61 7.19 -9.73
C GLU A 46 3.53 7.20 -8.63
N GLY A 47 2.33 7.69 -8.93
CA GLY A 47 1.23 7.75 -7.97
C GLY A 47 0.74 6.35 -7.60
N LEU A 48 0.44 5.54 -8.63
CA LEU A 48 -0.02 4.17 -8.50
C LEU A 48 1.01 3.32 -7.73
N TRP A 49 2.26 3.31 -8.20
CA TRP A 49 3.31 2.50 -7.60
C TRP A 49 3.71 3.02 -6.21
N GLY A 50 3.71 4.34 -6.02
CA GLY A 50 3.93 4.95 -4.70
C GLY A 50 2.90 4.49 -3.67
N VAL A 51 1.62 4.47 -4.04
CA VAL A 51 0.54 3.97 -3.16
C VAL A 51 0.70 2.48 -2.84
N ALA A 52 1.07 1.66 -3.82
CA ALA A 52 1.35 0.24 -3.58
C ALA A 52 2.49 0.05 -2.56
N GLY A 53 3.60 0.78 -2.72
CA GLY A 53 4.71 0.76 -1.77
C GLY A 53 4.32 1.31 -0.39
N LEU A 54 3.50 2.35 -0.34
CA LEU A 54 3.05 2.98 0.89
C LEU A 54 2.18 2.05 1.73
N LEU A 55 1.38 1.18 1.12
CA LEU A 55 0.36 0.38 1.83
C LEU A 55 0.68 -1.12 1.93
N HIS A 56 1.84 -1.57 1.46
CA HIS A 56 2.17 -3.01 1.40
C HIS A 56 2.07 -3.72 2.76
N ASP A 57 2.53 -3.07 3.84
CA ASP A 57 2.53 -3.62 5.21
C ASP A 57 1.34 -3.14 6.08
N LEU A 58 0.24 -2.65 5.48
CA LEU A 58 -0.85 -1.98 6.21
C LEU A 58 -1.43 -2.79 7.37
N ASP A 59 -1.54 -4.10 7.22
CA ASP A 59 -2.08 -5.01 8.24
C ASP A 59 -1.00 -5.68 9.11
N TRP A 60 0.28 -5.44 8.87
CA TRP A 60 1.38 -6.15 9.54
C TRP A 60 1.34 -6.02 11.07
N GLU A 61 1.10 -4.82 11.59
CA GLU A 61 1.11 -4.56 13.03
C GLU A 61 -0.01 -5.28 13.78
N GLN A 62 -1.22 -5.32 13.20
CA GLN A 62 -2.41 -5.88 13.85
C GLN A 62 -2.66 -7.35 13.50
N TYR A 63 -2.27 -7.78 12.29
CA TYR A 63 -2.59 -9.10 11.71
C TYR A 63 -1.35 -9.79 11.09
N PRO A 64 -0.24 -9.97 11.83
CA PRO A 64 1.03 -10.47 11.26
C PRO A 64 0.96 -11.90 10.69
N ASN A 65 -0.01 -12.71 11.13
CA ASN A 65 -0.20 -14.09 10.66
C ASN A 65 -1.06 -14.17 9.39
N GLU A 66 -1.88 -13.15 9.14
CA GLU A 66 -2.78 -13.09 7.99
C GLU A 66 -2.26 -12.16 6.88
N HIS A 67 -1.24 -11.36 7.20
CA HIS A 67 -0.61 -10.44 6.27
C HIS A 67 -0.19 -11.12 4.95
N PRO A 68 -0.57 -10.57 3.78
CA PRO A 68 -1.22 -9.26 3.57
C PRO A 68 -2.75 -9.31 3.33
N GLN A 69 -3.44 -10.38 3.70
CA GLN A 69 -4.83 -10.65 3.28
C GLN A 69 -5.85 -9.69 3.89
N VAL A 70 -5.63 -9.23 5.12
CA VAL A 70 -6.55 -8.30 5.80
C VAL A 70 -6.46 -6.92 5.15
N ALA A 71 -5.24 -6.48 4.83
CA ALA A 71 -5.02 -5.26 4.06
C ALA A 71 -5.66 -5.35 2.67
N LEU A 72 -5.42 -6.44 1.93
CA LEU A 72 -5.99 -6.62 0.59
C LEU A 72 -7.52 -6.53 0.59
N THR A 73 -8.18 -7.19 1.54
CA THR A 73 -9.64 -7.17 1.68
C THR A 73 -10.17 -5.76 1.92
N GLU A 74 -9.52 -4.98 2.80
CA GLU A 74 -9.95 -3.60 3.06
C GLU A 74 -9.68 -2.69 1.86
N LEU A 75 -8.53 -2.82 1.21
CA LEU A 75 -8.18 -1.99 0.06
C LEU A 75 -9.12 -2.25 -1.12
N GLU A 76 -9.50 -3.50 -1.37
CA GLU A 76 -10.53 -3.86 -2.35
C GLU A 76 -11.88 -3.23 -1.99
N ARG A 77 -12.30 -3.33 -0.71
CA ARG A 77 -13.55 -2.72 -0.22
C ARG A 77 -13.57 -1.20 -0.36
N LEU A 78 -12.42 -0.55 -0.21
CA LEU A 78 -12.24 0.90 -0.38
C LEU A 78 -12.13 1.33 -1.85
N GLY A 79 -12.02 0.37 -2.79
CA GLY A 79 -11.96 0.63 -4.22
C GLY A 79 -10.57 0.96 -4.76
N TYR A 80 -9.50 0.46 -4.13
CA TYR A 80 -8.15 0.60 -4.69
C TYR A 80 -8.03 -0.19 -6.01
N PRO A 81 -7.30 0.35 -7.01
CA PRO A 81 -7.07 -0.32 -8.30
C PRO A 81 -6.45 -1.72 -8.16
N ASP A 82 -6.85 -2.63 -9.06
CA ASP A 82 -6.36 -4.01 -9.09
C ASP A 82 -4.83 -4.10 -9.22
N GLU A 83 -4.20 -3.14 -9.89
CA GLU A 83 -2.74 -3.07 -10.04
C GLU A 83 -2.05 -2.88 -8.68
N ILE A 84 -2.62 -2.04 -7.81
CA ILE A 84 -2.12 -1.84 -6.44
C ILE A 84 -2.36 -3.11 -5.62
N LEU A 85 -3.56 -3.70 -5.69
CA LEU A 85 -3.87 -4.93 -4.98
C LEU A 85 -2.94 -6.07 -5.41
N GLN A 86 -2.65 -6.20 -6.70
CA GLN A 86 -1.75 -7.22 -7.22
C GLN A 86 -0.29 -6.99 -6.79
N ALA A 87 0.17 -5.74 -6.78
CA ALA A 87 1.50 -5.40 -6.27
C ALA A 87 1.65 -5.75 -4.78
N ILE A 88 0.63 -5.43 -3.96
CA ILE A 88 0.58 -5.81 -2.55
C ILE A 88 0.44 -7.33 -2.41
N ARG A 89 -0.29 -8.03 -3.27
CA ARG A 89 -0.32 -9.50 -3.22
C ARG A 89 1.06 -10.10 -3.48
N ALA A 90 1.82 -9.55 -4.43
CA ALA A 90 3.09 -10.09 -4.89
C ALA A 90 4.28 -9.86 -3.93
N HIS A 91 4.20 -8.92 -2.97
CA HIS A 91 5.33 -8.67 -2.05
C HIS A 91 5.49 -9.77 -0.98
N ALA A 92 4.45 -10.57 -0.75
CA ALA A 92 4.44 -11.68 0.20
C ALA A 92 4.02 -13.00 -0.48
N PRO A 93 4.78 -13.49 -1.47
CA PRO A 93 4.34 -14.58 -2.37
C PRO A 93 4.21 -15.95 -1.70
N GLU A 94 4.76 -16.14 -0.51
CA GLU A 94 4.59 -17.39 0.27
C GLU A 94 3.32 -17.37 1.13
N ARG A 95 2.57 -16.26 1.12
CA ARG A 95 1.40 -16.00 1.97
C ARG A 95 0.15 -15.60 1.18
N THR A 96 0.23 -15.58 -0.15
CA THR A 96 -0.81 -15.15 -1.08
C THR A 96 -0.99 -16.12 -2.23
#